data_AF-A0A5R8KJB3-F1
#
_entry.id   AF-A0A5R8KJB3-F1
#
_cell.length_a   1.000
_cell.length_b   1.000
_cell.length_c   1.000
_cell.angle_alpha   90.00
_cell.angle_beta   90.00
_cell.angle_gamma   90.00
#
_symmetry.space_group_name_H-M   'P 1'
#
loop_
_entity.id
_entity.type
_entity.pdbx_description
1 polymer ?
#
loop_
_entity_poly.entity_id
_entity_poly.type
_entity_poly.pdbx_seq_one_letter_code
_entity_poly.pdbx_strand_id
1 'polypeptide(L)' 'MRKLTWIIFWLLFALHHDFWWWNDGSIVLGFLPISLAWHIGFSIAAGSLWLFAIRHAWPSEIEAWADEPVPASDKKS' A
#
# COMPACT_ATOMS: atom_id res chain seq x y z
N MET A 1 12.24 5.43 9.59
CA MET A 1 11.21 5.48 8.52
C MET A 1 10.11 4.42 8.68
N ARG A 2 10.40 3.27 9.31
CA ARG A 2 9.40 2.26 9.73
C ARG A 2 8.15 2.83 10.44
N LYS A 3 8.32 3.79 11.36
CA LYS A 3 7.20 4.45 12.07
C LYS A 3 6.25 5.21 11.13
N LEU A 4 6.77 5.79 10.05
CA LEU A 4 5.97 6.56 9.09
C LEU A 4 5.04 5.62 8.30
N THR A 5 5.54 4.46 7.88
CA THR A 5 4.72 3.42 7.22
C THR A 5 3.59 2.96 8.13
N TRP A 6 3.88 2.73 9.41
CA TRP A 6 2.86 2.36 10.40
C TRP A 6 1.83 3.47 10.65
N ILE A 7 2.25 4.74 10.71
CA ILE A 7 1.34 5.88 10.84
C ILE A 7 0.40 5.96 9.63
N ILE A 8 0.95 5.90 8.41
CA ILE A 8 0.14 5.98 7.18
C ILE A 8 -0.80 4.78 7.06
N PHE A 9 -0.36 3.58 7.49
CA PHE A 9 -1.19 2.39 7.54
C PHE A 9 -2.42 2.58 8.45
N TRP A 10 -2.20 3.05 9.68
CA TRP A 10 -3.29 3.33 10.62
C TRP A 10 -4.22 4.45 10.13
N LEU A 11 -3.66 5.46 9.45
CA LEU A 11 -4.44 6.54 8.82
C LEU A 11 -5.35 6.01 7.71
N LEU A 12 -4.82 5.17 6.82
CA LEU A 12 -5.61 4.48 5.79
C LEU A 12 -6.64 3.53 6.42
N PHE A 13 -6.30 2.82 7.49
CA PHE A 13 -7.25 1.95 8.19
C PHE A 13 -8.45 2.73 8.73
N ALA A 14 -8.21 3.90 9.34
CA ALA A 14 -9.28 4.78 9.79
C ALA A 14 -10.08 5.39 8.62
N LEU A 15 -9.39 5.80 7.54
CA LEU A 15 -10.03 6.32 6.33
C LEU A 15 -10.91 5.29 5.61
N HIS A 16 -10.55 4.00 5.71
CA HIS A 16 -11.29 2.90 5.09
C HIS A 16 -12.70 2.75 5.66
N HIS A 17 -12.88 3.14 6.92
CA HIS A 17 -14.14 2.93 7.63
C HIS A 17 -15.30 3.81 7.10
N ASP A 18 -14.99 4.82 6.28
CA ASP A 18 -15.93 5.63 5.49
C ASP A 18 -17.27 5.96 6.16
N PHE A 19 -17.23 6.39 7.42
CA PHE A 19 -18.45 6.76 8.16
C PHE A 19 -18.92 8.19 7.90
N TRP A 20 -18.09 9.01 7.28
CA TRP A 20 -18.28 10.45 7.14
C TRP A 20 -19.23 10.80 5.99
N TRP A 21 -19.03 10.14 4.84
CA TRP A 21 -19.82 10.38 3.62
C TRP A 21 -20.84 9.27 3.33
N TRP A 22 -21.03 8.33 4.27
CA TRP A 22 -21.98 7.22 4.15
C TRP A 22 -23.41 7.67 3.78
N ASN A 23 -23.87 8.81 4.30
CA ASN A 23 -25.23 9.32 4.05
C ASN A 23 -25.27 10.49 3.04
N ASP A 24 -24.13 10.84 2.45
CA ASP A 24 -24.03 11.96 1.54
C ASP A 24 -24.13 11.46 0.09
N GLY A 25 -25.28 11.68 -0.53
CA GLY A 25 -25.55 11.33 -1.93
C GLY A 25 -25.12 12.41 -2.92
N SER A 26 -24.33 13.41 -2.50
CA SER A 26 -23.91 14.49 -3.39
C SER A 26 -23.17 13.92 -4.62
N ILE A 27 -23.65 14.34 -5.78
CA ILE A 27 -23.12 13.89 -7.07
C ILE A 27 -22.00 14.83 -7.49
N VAL A 28 -20.80 14.29 -7.60
CA VAL A 28 -19.61 14.94 -8.13
C VAL A 28 -19.50 14.65 -9.63
N LEU A 29 -19.01 15.61 -10.41
CA LEU A 29 -18.85 15.51 -11.88
C LEU A 29 -20.15 15.20 -12.65
N GLY A 30 -21.32 15.32 -12.02
CA GLY A 30 -22.63 15.13 -12.65
C GLY A 30 -23.08 13.67 -12.80
N PHE A 31 -22.28 12.68 -12.38
CA PHE A 31 -22.66 11.26 -12.44
C PHE A 31 -22.11 10.39 -11.30
N LEU A 32 -21.16 10.88 -10.50
CA LEU A 32 -20.40 10.05 -9.57
C LEU A 32 -20.72 10.42 -8.12
N PRO A 33 -21.23 9.51 -7.29
CA PRO A 33 -21.47 9.78 -5.87
C PRO A 33 -20.18 10.16 -5.14
N ILE A 34 -20.23 11.12 -4.21
CA ILE A 34 -19.06 11.56 -3.43
C ILE A 34 -18.38 10.40 -2.69
N SER A 35 -19.17 9.45 -2.17
CA SER A 35 -18.69 8.23 -1.53
C SER A 35 -17.87 7.37 -2.50
N LEU A 36 -18.31 7.25 -3.75
CA LEU A 36 -17.55 6.53 -4.78
C LEU A 36 -16.27 7.29 -5.17
N ALA A 37 -16.32 8.62 -5.28
CA ALA A 37 -15.14 9.44 -5.56
C ALA A 37 -14.07 9.25 -4.48
N TRP A 38 -14.53 9.20 -3.23
CA TRP A 38 -13.69 8.96 -2.07
C TRP A 38 -13.03 7.58 -2.11
N HIS A 39 -13.78 6.52 -2.41
CA HIS A 39 -13.21 5.18 -2.54
C HIS A 39 -12.15 5.10 -3.66
N ILE A 40 -12.35 5.79 -4.79
CA ILE A 40 -11.35 5.85 -5.86
C ILE A 40 -10.06 6.50 -5.33
N GLY A 41 -10.16 7.64 -4.65
CA GLY A 41 -9.03 8.30 -4.02
C GLY A 41 -8.33 7.43 -2.97
N PHE A 42 -9.12 6.73 -2.17
CA PHE A 42 -8.64 5.78 -1.17
C PHE A 42 -7.83 4.64 -1.81
N SER A 43 -8.32 4.04 -2.91
CA SER A 43 -7.59 2.99 -3.63
C SER A 43 -6.26 3.49 -4.18
N ILE A 44 -6.20 4.71 -4.72
CA ILE A 44 -4.96 5.33 -5.18
C ILE A 44 -3.99 5.57 -4.01
N ALA A 45 -4.50 6.06 -2.88
CA ALA A 45 -3.70 6.28 -1.67
C ALA A 45 -3.13 4.97 -1.11
N ALA A 46 -3.93 3.90 -1.08
CA ALA A 46 -3.50 2.57 -0.66
C ALA A 46 -2.38 2.01 -1.58
N GLY A 47 -2.54 2.14 -2.91
CA GLY A 47 -1.50 1.77 -3.87
C GLY A 47 -0.22 2.59 -3.71
N SER A 48 -0.35 3.89 -3.43
CA SER A 48 0.80 4.77 -3.18
C SER A 48 1.53 4.42 -1.88
N LEU A 49 0.80 4.08 -0.81
CA LEU A 49 1.39 3.55 0.42
C LEU A 49 2.16 2.26 0.12
N TRP A 50 1.59 1.34 -0.66
CA TRP A 50 2.26 0.09 -1.01
C TRP A 50 3.53 0.33 -1.81
N LEU A 51 3.50 1.23 -2.79
CA LEU A 51 4.68 1.62 -3.56
C LEU A 51 5.77 2.25 -2.68
N PHE A 52 5.37 3.11 -1.74
CA PHE A 52 6.27 3.71 -0.75
C PHE A 52 6.84 2.63 0.19
N ALA A 53 6.00 1.70 0.64
CA ALA A 53 6.40 0.58 1.48
C ALA A 53 7.42 -0.30 0.75
N ILE A 54 7.22 -0.65 -0.51
CA ILE A 54 8.22 -1.40 -1.29
C ILE A 54 9.52 -0.59 -1.40
N ARG A 55 9.48 0.66 -1.88
CA ARG A 55 10.70 1.47 -2.03
C ARG A 55 11.49 1.67 -0.74
N HIS A 56 10.82 1.64 0.40
CA HIS A 56 11.42 2.01 1.67
C HIS A 56 11.68 0.83 2.61
N ALA A 57 10.91 -0.25 2.48
CA ALA A 57 11.04 -1.45 3.29
C ALA A 57 11.68 -2.62 2.53
N TRP A 58 11.94 -2.49 1.22
CA TRP A 58 12.76 -3.47 0.50
C TRP A 58 14.20 -3.42 1.01
N PRO A 59 14.66 -4.44 1.76
CA PRO A 59 15.99 -4.45 2.34
C PRO A 59 16.99 -4.97 1.30
N SER A 60 18.09 -4.26 1.10
CA SER A 60 19.22 -4.71 0.27
C SER A 60 19.84 -6.03 0.75
N GLU A 61 19.55 -6.46 1.99
CA GLU A 61 19.93 -7.77 2.53
C GLU A 61 19.25 -8.94 1.80
N ILE A 62 18.00 -8.75 1.34
CA ILE A 62 17.28 -9.78 0.56
C ILE A 62 17.87 -9.90 -0.85
N GLU A 63 18.28 -8.77 -1.44
CA GLU A 63 18.98 -8.76 -2.74
C GLU A 63 20.37 -9.39 -2.61
N ALA A 64 21.11 -9.08 -1.54
CA ALA A 64 22.40 -9.71 -1.27
C ALA A 64 22.29 -11.23 -1.10
N TRP A 65 21.25 -11.73 -0.42
CA TRP A 65 20.98 -13.17 -0.32
C TRP A 65 20.56 -13.80 -1.65
N ALA A 66 19.78 -13.10 -2.48
CA ALA A 66 19.36 -13.60 -3.79
C ALA A 66 20.52 -13.69 -4.79
N ASP A 67 21.52 -12.82 -4.66
CA ASP A 67 22.74 -12.82 -5.49
C ASP A 67 23.84 -13.74 -4.93
N GLU A 68 23.66 -14.38 -3.78
CA GLU A 68 24.65 -15.34 -3.27
C GLU A 68 24.73 -16.56 -4.19
N PRO A 69 25.92 -16.86 -4.77
CA PRO A 69 26.08 -18.02 -5.63
C PRO A 69 25.88 -19.29 -4.80
N VAL A 70 24.89 -20.09 -5.18
CA VAL A 70 24.64 -21.41 -4.57
C VAL A 70 25.95 -22.22 -4.59
N PRO A 71 26.51 -22.58 -3.42
CA PRO A 71 27.78 -23.29 -3.36
C PRO A 71 27.66 -24.61 -4.11
N ALA A 72 28.63 -24.89 -4.98
CA ALA A 72 28.61 -26.01 -5.93
C ALA A 72 28.61 -27.41 -5.27
N SER A 73 28.56 -27.50 -3.94
CA SER A 73 28.59 -28.76 -3.19
C SER A 73 27.28 -29.56 -3.25
N ASP A 74 26.16 -28.96 -3.68
CA ASP A 74 24.85 -29.64 -3.74
C ASP A 74 24.56 -30.35 -5.08
N LYS A 75 25.53 -30.37 -6.01
CA LYS A 75 25.42 -31.13 -7.28
C LYS A 75 25.93 -32.58 -7.18
N LYS A 76 25.82 -33.24 -6.03
CA LYS A 76 26.11 -34.67 -5.90
C LYS A 76 25.23 -35.35 -4.87
N SER A 77 24.21 -36.05 -5.36
CA SER A 77 23.70 -37.33 -4.83
C SER A 77 22.55 -37.79 -5.73
#